data_AF-A0A7C9EAT1-F1
#
_entry.id   AF-A0A7C9EAT1-F1
#
_cell.length_a   1.000
_cell.length_b   1.000
_cell.length_c   1.000
_cell.angle_alpha   90.00
_cell.angle_beta   90.00
_cell.angle_gamma   90.00
#
_symmetry.space_group_name_H-M   'P 1'
#
loop_
_entity.id
_entity.type
_entity.pdbx_description
1 polymer ?
#
loop_
_entity_poly.entity_id
_entity_poly.type
_entity_poly.pdbx_seq_one_letter_code
_entity_poly.pdbx_strand_id
1 'polypeptide(L)'
;RLLELIFHRRMLEYPCLTADPAVANAVFLPYYGGIDAMRYLYGPDYNSSHQHGRDLFNFLQSDNLEIWKRFSGHDHFLVISRPAWDLCQPLPTSPEDQRLWGTSFLMLPEFFNATVLTLESRAWPWQEQAIPHPTSFHPPSLALLESWVLRVRRSRRSTFMLFAGGGGTSSSGAPNIRRSIREECDSYRNSSNIEGLLNGRFETVCEIVDCSNGIC
;
A
#
# COMPACT_ATOMS: atom_id res chain seq x y z
N ARG A 1 6.89 6.39 4.43
CA ARG A 1 6.52 5.21 5.27
C ARG A 1 6.18 5.68 6.69
N LEU A 2 5.16 6.52 6.86
CA LEU A 2 4.73 7.07 8.16
C LEU A 2 3.20 7.31 8.16
N LEU A 3 2.45 6.52 7.39
CA LEU A 3 1.03 6.79 7.15
C LEU A 3 0.21 6.64 8.43
N GLU A 4 0.55 5.66 9.26
CA GLU A 4 -0.12 5.41 10.53
C GLU A 4 0.01 6.61 11.49
N LEU A 5 1.17 7.27 11.53
CA LEU A 5 1.39 8.47 12.35
C LEU A 5 0.54 9.66 11.86
N ILE A 6 0.45 9.83 10.53
CA ILE A 6 -0.38 10.88 9.93
C ILE A 6 -1.84 10.62 10.27
N PHE A 7 -2.33 9.39 10.09
CA PHE A 7 -3.71 9.02 10.41
C PHE A 7 -3.98 9.18 11.90
N HIS A 8 -3.12 8.66 12.78
CA HIS A 8 -3.30 8.81 14.21
C HIS A 8 -3.40 10.28 14.62
N ARG A 9 -2.51 11.15 14.12
CA ARG A 9 -2.58 12.58 14.41
C ARG A 9 -3.90 13.20 13.94
N ARG A 10 -4.37 12.85 12.73
CA ARG A 10 -5.64 13.34 12.18
C ARG A 10 -6.85 12.81 12.94
N MET A 11 -6.81 11.56 13.39
CA MET A 11 -7.91 10.94 14.15
C MET A 11 -8.19 11.71 15.44
N LEU A 12 -7.16 12.26 16.08
CA LEU A 12 -7.28 13.06 17.31
C LEU A 12 -7.92 14.45 17.11
N GLU A 13 -8.11 14.90 15.85
CA GLU A 13 -8.60 16.24 15.54
C GLU A 13 -10.07 16.25 15.06
N TYR A 14 -10.71 15.09 14.93
CA TYR A 14 -12.10 15.04 14.48
C TYR A 14 -13.08 15.53 15.56
N PRO A 15 -14.10 16.33 15.18
CA PRO A 15 -15.07 16.87 16.14
C PRO A 15 -16.05 15.81 16.67
N CYS A 16 -16.13 14.63 16.04
CA CYS A 16 -17.04 13.54 16.43
C CYS A 16 -16.43 12.54 17.43
N LEU A 17 -15.26 12.84 18.00
CA LEU A 17 -14.66 11.98 19.02
C LEU A 17 -15.51 11.95 20.29
N THR A 18 -15.62 10.77 20.88
CA THR A 18 -16.31 10.54 22.16
C THR A 18 -15.35 9.85 23.12
N ALA A 19 -15.43 10.23 24.40
CA ALA A 19 -14.72 9.55 25.48
C ALA A 19 -15.45 8.27 25.93
N ASP A 20 -16.74 8.13 25.60
CA ASP A 20 -17.54 6.94 25.89
C ASP A 20 -17.54 6.00 24.67
N PRO A 21 -16.89 4.83 24.75
CA PRO A 21 -16.87 3.84 23.68
C PRO A 21 -18.25 3.26 23.37
N ALA A 22 -19.19 3.24 24.33
CA ALA A 22 -20.51 2.64 24.16
C ALA A 22 -21.37 3.38 23.13
N VAL A 23 -21.12 4.67 22.91
CA VAL A 23 -21.80 5.50 21.91
C VAL A 23 -21.01 5.71 20.63
N ALA A 24 -19.76 5.22 20.57
CA ALA A 24 -18.92 5.33 19.38
C ALA A 24 -19.47 4.45 18.23
N ASN A 25 -19.64 5.01 17.03
CA ASN A 25 -20.03 4.26 15.83
C ASN A 25 -18.85 3.53 15.16
N ALA A 26 -17.62 3.96 15.42
CA ALA A 26 -16.40 3.36 14.91
C ALA A 26 -15.27 3.55 15.93
N VAL A 27 -14.35 2.58 15.96
CA VAL A 27 -13.21 2.54 16.89
C VAL A 27 -11.93 2.49 16.08
N PHE A 28 -11.14 3.56 16.13
CA PHE A 28 -9.82 3.59 15.51
C PHE A 28 -8.79 2.93 16.43
N LEU A 29 -8.05 1.95 15.92
CA LEU A 29 -6.93 1.33 16.63
C LEU A 29 -5.61 2.01 16.22
N PRO A 30 -4.95 2.76 17.12
CA PRO A 30 -3.70 3.48 16.83
C PRO A 30 -2.48 2.52 16.83
N TYR A 31 -2.55 1.45 16.06
CA TYR A 31 -1.52 0.44 15.94
C TYR A 31 -0.58 0.71 14.75
N TYR A 32 0.72 0.79 15.01
CA TYR A 32 1.74 1.06 13.98
C TYR A 32 2.20 -0.22 13.28
N GLY A 33 1.26 -0.96 12.69
CA GLY A 33 1.52 -2.30 12.15
C GLY A 33 2.58 -2.34 11.04
N GLY A 34 2.77 -1.27 10.27
CA GLY A 34 3.82 -1.23 9.25
C GLY A 34 5.22 -1.09 9.85
N ILE A 35 5.34 -0.44 11.01
CA ILE A 35 6.58 -0.35 11.78
C ILE A 35 6.81 -1.67 12.51
N ASP A 36 5.78 -2.23 13.16
CA ASP A 36 5.90 -3.53 13.83
C ASP A 36 6.27 -4.66 12.85
N ALA A 37 5.76 -4.60 11.61
CA ALA A 37 6.14 -5.54 10.56
C ALA A 37 7.66 -5.54 10.27
N MET A 38 8.40 -4.47 10.54
CA MET A 38 9.81 -4.35 10.13
C MET A 38 10.73 -5.38 10.78
N ARG A 39 10.49 -5.76 12.04
CA ARG A 39 11.30 -6.79 12.72
C ARG A 39 11.14 -8.18 12.10
N TYR A 40 9.99 -8.43 11.48
CA TYR A 40 9.70 -9.67 10.76
C TYR A 40 10.19 -9.62 9.31
N LEU A 41 10.01 -8.50 8.62
CA LEU A 41 10.33 -8.36 7.19
C LEU A 41 11.83 -8.19 6.93
N TYR A 42 12.53 -7.50 7.81
CA TYR A 42 13.95 -7.15 7.63
C TYR A 42 14.81 -7.47 8.86
N GLY A 43 14.20 -7.99 9.93
CA GLY A 43 14.87 -8.24 11.19
C GLY A 43 15.03 -9.75 11.50
N PRO A 44 15.57 -10.06 12.69
CA PRO A 44 15.86 -11.43 13.09
C PRO A 44 14.60 -12.26 13.33
N ASP A 45 13.45 -11.61 13.52
CA ASP A 45 12.18 -12.25 13.87
C ASP A 45 11.43 -12.80 12.66
N TYR A 46 12.04 -12.84 11.46
CA TYR A 46 11.39 -13.34 10.24
C TYR A 46 10.75 -14.74 10.41
N ASN A 47 11.30 -15.55 11.31
CA ASN A 47 10.77 -16.87 11.65
C ASN A 47 9.44 -16.82 12.46
N SER A 48 9.16 -15.69 13.09
CA SER A 48 7.99 -15.47 13.94
C SER A 48 6.99 -14.52 13.28
N SER A 49 7.05 -14.32 11.95
CA SER A 49 6.20 -13.36 11.23
C SER A 49 4.68 -13.63 11.33
N HIS A 50 4.30 -14.86 11.67
CA HIS A 50 2.91 -15.25 11.98
C HIS A 50 2.39 -14.69 13.33
N GLN A 51 3.30 -14.17 14.18
CA GLN A 51 2.96 -13.55 15.46
C GLN A 51 2.62 -12.06 15.31
N HIS A 52 2.88 -11.45 14.15
CA HIS A 52 2.58 -10.05 13.90
C HIS A 52 1.10 -9.75 14.14
N GLY A 53 0.80 -8.88 15.10
CA GLY A 53 -0.57 -8.49 15.49
C GLY A 53 -1.18 -9.28 16.65
N ARG A 54 -0.57 -10.38 17.10
CA ARG A 54 -1.13 -11.16 18.22
C ARG A 54 -1.05 -10.42 19.55
N ASP A 55 0.01 -9.67 19.78
CA ASP A 55 0.14 -8.82 20.96
C ASP A 55 -0.94 -7.73 21.00
N LEU A 56 -1.27 -7.14 19.84
CA LEU A 56 -2.39 -6.20 19.71
C LEU A 56 -3.71 -6.89 20.10
N PHE A 57 -3.98 -8.07 19.56
CA PHE A 57 -5.21 -8.79 19.91
C PHE A 57 -5.28 -9.10 21.41
N ASN A 58 -4.21 -9.63 21.99
CA ASN A 58 -4.13 -9.90 23.42
C ASN A 58 -4.38 -8.64 24.26
N PHE A 59 -3.81 -7.50 23.84
CA PHE A 59 -4.07 -6.21 24.47
C PHE A 59 -5.55 -5.85 24.41
N LEU A 60 -6.20 -5.94 23.25
CA LEU A 60 -7.63 -5.65 23.08
C LEU A 60 -8.53 -6.55 23.94
N GLN A 61 -8.16 -7.81 24.13
CA GLN A 61 -8.87 -8.72 25.02
C GLN A 61 -8.71 -8.34 26.49
N SER A 62 -7.56 -7.79 26.89
CA SER A 62 -7.24 -7.43 28.27
C SER A 62 -7.72 -6.04 28.70
N ASP A 63 -7.67 -5.07 27.79
CA ASP A 63 -7.93 -3.66 28.09
C ASP A 63 -9.43 -3.40 28.25
N ASN A 64 -10.22 -3.69 27.21
CA ASN A 64 -11.66 -3.48 27.25
C ASN A 64 -12.41 -4.41 26.28
N LEU A 65 -12.52 -5.68 26.72
CA LEU A 65 -13.11 -6.77 25.96
C LEU A 65 -14.54 -6.48 25.47
N GLU A 66 -15.32 -5.71 26.22
CA GLU A 66 -16.71 -5.41 25.89
C GLU A 66 -16.83 -4.52 24.66
N ILE A 67 -15.88 -3.60 24.44
CA ILE A 67 -15.84 -2.76 23.22
C ILE A 67 -15.65 -3.64 21.99
N TRP A 68 -14.70 -4.57 22.05
CA TRP A 68 -14.42 -5.49 20.94
C TRP A 68 -15.61 -6.43 20.67
N LYS A 69 -16.19 -7.01 21.72
CA LYS A 69 -17.30 -7.97 21.62
C LYS A 69 -18.58 -7.37 21.06
N ARG A 70 -18.85 -6.08 21.30
CA ARG A 70 -20.10 -5.40 20.91
C ARG A 70 -20.50 -5.66 19.45
N PHE A 71 -19.53 -5.53 18.55
CA PHE A 71 -19.71 -5.82 17.11
C PHE A 71 -18.67 -6.81 16.58
N SER A 72 -18.07 -7.61 17.47
CA SER A 72 -17.03 -8.59 17.12
C SER A 72 -15.92 -8.02 16.24
N GLY A 73 -15.48 -6.79 16.50
CA GLY A 73 -14.46 -6.07 15.72
C GLY A 73 -14.94 -5.37 14.45
N HIS A 74 -16.20 -5.50 14.03
CA HIS A 74 -16.72 -4.92 12.77
C HIS A 74 -16.76 -3.39 12.75
N ASP A 75 -16.85 -2.76 13.91
CA ASP A 75 -16.74 -1.32 14.10
C ASP A 75 -15.30 -0.84 14.30
N HIS A 76 -14.32 -1.76 14.31
CA HIS A 76 -12.92 -1.42 14.50
C HIS A 76 -12.19 -1.26 13.17
N PHE A 77 -11.33 -0.26 13.09
CA PHE A 77 -10.48 -0.06 11.92
C PHE A 77 -9.08 0.44 12.29
N LEU A 78 -8.12 0.13 11.42
CA LEU A 78 -6.72 0.52 11.58
C LEU A 78 -6.08 0.82 10.23
N VAL A 79 -4.90 1.42 10.26
CA VAL A 79 -4.10 1.73 9.07
C VAL A 79 -2.78 0.99 9.17
N ILE A 80 -2.36 0.34 8.09
CA ILE A 80 -1.04 -0.26 7.99
C ILE A 80 -0.37 0.25 6.71
N SER A 81 0.80 0.90 6.85
CA SER A 81 1.50 1.55 5.73
C SER A 81 2.28 0.59 4.83
N ARG A 82 1.68 -0.56 4.54
CA ARG A 82 2.23 -1.61 3.66
C ARG A 82 1.17 -2.07 2.67
N PRO A 83 1.57 -2.59 1.49
CA PRO A 83 0.69 -3.39 0.66
C PRO A 83 0.14 -4.58 1.44
N ALA A 84 -1.11 -4.96 1.22
CA ALA A 84 -1.71 -6.15 1.83
C ALA A 84 -0.90 -7.43 1.55
N TRP A 85 -0.22 -7.49 0.40
CA TRP A 85 0.70 -8.56 0.03
C TRP A 85 1.84 -8.81 1.02
N ASP A 86 2.27 -7.79 1.78
CA ASP A 86 3.28 -7.95 2.83
C ASP A 86 2.69 -8.52 4.14
N LEU A 87 1.36 -8.60 4.24
CA LEU A 87 0.63 -8.89 5.48
C LEU A 87 -0.28 -10.12 5.38
N CYS A 88 -0.37 -10.72 4.18
CA CYS A 88 -1.32 -11.80 3.90
C CYS A 88 -0.64 -13.18 3.76
N GLN A 89 0.51 -13.39 4.40
CA GLN A 89 1.15 -14.70 4.36
C GLN A 89 0.29 -15.73 5.08
N PRO A 90 0.02 -16.91 4.47
CA PRO A 90 -0.73 -17.96 5.12
C PRO A 90 -0.14 -18.29 6.50
N LEU A 91 -1.01 -18.63 7.44
CA LEU A 91 -0.55 -19.12 8.74
C LEU A 91 0.19 -20.45 8.54
N PRO A 92 1.31 -20.69 9.24
CA PRO A 92 2.02 -21.95 9.15
C PRO A 92 1.13 -23.08 9.67
N THR A 93 1.02 -24.13 8.88
CA THR A 93 0.31 -25.37 9.21
C THR A 93 1.24 -26.43 9.76
N SER A 94 2.54 -26.34 9.44
CA SER A 94 3.59 -27.21 9.96
C SER A 94 4.89 -26.44 10.22
N PRO A 95 5.76 -26.91 11.15
CA PRO A 95 7.06 -26.28 11.39
C PRO A 95 7.99 -26.25 10.16
N GLU A 96 7.83 -27.18 9.23
CA GLU A 96 8.58 -27.25 7.97
C GLU A 96 8.09 -26.31 6.85
N ASP A 97 6.98 -25.57 7.05
CA ASP A 97 6.45 -24.69 6.01
C ASP A 97 7.48 -23.62 5.62
N GLN A 98 7.75 -23.52 4.31
CA GLN A 98 8.70 -22.55 3.79
C GLN A 98 8.18 -21.13 4.05
N ARG A 99 9.00 -20.32 4.72
CA ARG A 99 8.65 -18.93 4.99
C ARG A 99 8.84 -18.08 3.74
N LEU A 100 7.74 -17.54 3.27
CA LEU A 100 7.69 -16.57 2.19
C LEU A 100 7.85 -15.14 2.75
N TRP A 101 8.17 -14.20 1.87
CA TRP A 101 8.22 -12.77 2.21
C TRP A 101 6.89 -12.28 2.78
N GLY A 102 6.88 -11.74 3.99
CA GLY A 102 5.68 -11.12 4.57
C GLY A 102 5.40 -11.53 6.02
N THR A 103 4.27 -11.05 6.53
CA THR A 103 3.68 -11.40 7.82
C THR A 103 2.27 -11.94 7.63
N SER A 104 1.68 -12.52 8.67
CA SER A 104 0.33 -13.12 8.61
C SER A 104 -0.77 -12.26 9.21
N PHE A 105 -0.55 -10.96 9.42
CA PHE A 105 -1.52 -10.08 10.11
C PHE A 105 -2.94 -10.14 9.51
N LEU A 106 -3.06 -10.06 8.19
CA LEU A 106 -4.35 -10.14 7.46
C LEU A 106 -4.88 -11.57 7.34
N MET A 107 -4.13 -12.56 7.84
CA MET A 107 -4.54 -13.96 7.91
C MET A 107 -4.88 -14.39 9.34
N LEU A 108 -4.75 -13.49 10.33
CA LEU A 108 -5.18 -13.73 11.70
C LEU A 108 -6.72 -13.72 11.76
N PRO A 109 -7.37 -14.83 12.16
CA PRO A 109 -8.82 -14.92 12.26
C PRO A 109 -9.44 -13.85 13.16
N GLU A 110 -8.68 -13.43 14.17
CA GLU A 110 -9.06 -12.39 15.11
C GLU A 110 -9.39 -11.06 14.43
N PHE A 111 -8.71 -10.73 13.33
CA PHE A 111 -8.89 -9.45 12.66
C PHE A 111 -9.80 -9.51 11.44
N PHE A 112 -10.32 -10.67 11.04
CA PHE A 112 -11.14 -10.79 9.82
C PHE A 112 -12.37 -9.90 9.80
N ASN A 113 -12.86 -9.50 10.97
CA ASN A 113 -13.96 -8.56 11.11
C ASN A 113 -13.53 -7.09 11.17
N ALA A 114 -12.27 -6.77 11.42
CA ALA A 114 -11.81 -5.39 11.47
C ALA A 114 -11.55 -4.84 10.06
N THR A 115 -11.73 -3.54 9.85
CA THR A 115 -11.35 -2.88 8.60
C THR A 115 -9.89 -2.44 8.64
N VAL A 116 -9.05 -2.95 7.76
CA VAL A 116 -7.63 -2.60 7.64
C VAL A 116 -7.42 -1.74 6.40
N LEU A 117 -7.05 -0.48 6.61
CA LEU A 117 -6.67 0.43 5.55
C LEU A 117 -5.22 0.16 5.15
N THR A 118 -4.99 -0.33 3.93
CA THR A 118 -3.66 -0.68 3.40
C THR A 118 -3.32 0.20 2.20
N LEU A 119 -2.03 0.25 1.83
CA LEU A 119 -1.60 1.01 0.64
C LEU A 119 -2.09 0.39 -0.67
N GLU A 120 -2.16 -0.94 -0.68
CA GLU A 120 -2.69 -1.75 -1.77
C GLU A 120 -3.51 -2.87 -1.12
N SER A 121 -4.69 -3.16 -1.64
CA SER A 121 -5.54 -4.25 -1.15
C SER A 121 -5.55 -5.43 -2.11
N ARG A 122 -5.85 -6.62 -1.61
CA ARG A 122 -6.19 -7.78 -2.44
C ARG A 122 -7.59 -7.58 -3.05
N ALA A 123 -7.90 -8.32 -4.11
CA ALA A 123 -9.11 -8.11 -4.90
C ALA A 123 -10.43 -8.48 -4.18
N TRP A 124 -10.38 -9.41 -3.22
CA TRP A 124 -11.57 -10.08 -2.69
C TRP A 124 -11.84 -9.92 -1.18
N PRO A 125 -10.82 -9.85 -0.31
CA PRO A 125 -11.06 -9.70 1.12
C PRO A 125 -11.72 -8.36 1.43
N TRP A 126 -12.90 -8.41 2.05
CA TRP A 126 -13.63 -7.20 2.47
C TRP A 126 -12.91 -6.43 3.58
N GLN A 127 -12.13 -7.15 4.40
CA GLN A 127 -11.34 -6.65 5.51
C GLN A 127 -10.37 -5.54 5.07
N GLU A 128 -9.89 -5.59 3.82
CA GLU A 128 -8.86 -4.71 3.31
C GLU A 128 -9.47 -3.59 2.48
N GLN A 129 -9.07 -2.35 2.76
CA GLN A 129 -9.47 -1.20 1.97
C GLN A 129 -8.23 -0.44 1.53
N ALA A 130 -7.99 -0.37 0.22
CA ALA A 130 -6.86 0.38 -0.31
C ALA A 130 -7.09 1.89 -0.10
N ILE A 131 -6.08 2.55 0.46
CA ILE A 131 -6.03 4.00 0.59
C ILE A 131 -4.88 4.55 -0.26
N PRO A 132 -5.00 5.80 -0.77
CA PRO A 132 -3.95 6.38 -1.59
C PRO A 132 -2.60 6.38 -0.86
N HIS A 133 -1.54 6.06 -1.60
CA HIS A 133 -0.19 6.24 -1.09
C HIS A 133 0.01 7.70 -0.65
N PRO A 134 0.68 7.94 0.49
CA PRO A 134 1.16 9.27 0.82
C PRO A 134 2.21 9.64 -0.23
N THR A 135 1.76 10.35 -1.26
CA THR A 135 2.64 10.95 -2.26
C THR A 135 3.20 12.24 -1.68
N SER A 136 4.37 12.69 -2.14
CA SER A 136 4.88 14.02 -1.78
C SER A 136 3.97 15.16 -2.26
N PHE A 137 2.91 14.85 -3.03
CA PHE A 137 1.95 15.81 -3.52
C PHE A 137 0.80 16.01 -2.53
N HIS A 138 0.98 16.97 -1.64
CA HIS A 138 -0.04 17.42 -0.68
C HIS A 138 -0.32 18.92 -0.88
N PRO A 139 -1.19 19.30 -1.83
CA PRO A 139 -1.54 20.71 -2.03
C PRO A 139 -2.20 21.26 -0.75
N PRO A 140 -1.75 22.40 -0.20
CA PRO A 140 -2.26 22.92 1.07
C PRO A 140 -3.65 23.53 0.97
N SER A 141 -4.22 23.62 -0.24
CA SER A 141 -5.58 24.09 -0.48
C SER A 141 -6.19 23.45 -1.73
N LEU A 142 -7.52 23.44 -1.79
CA LEU A 142 -8.27 22.97 -2.96
C LEU A 142 -7.91 23.77 -4.23
N ALA A 143 -7.76 25.10 -4.11
CA ALA A 143 -7.38 25.96 -5.24
C ALA A 143 -6.01 25.57 -5.84
N LEU A 144 -5.04 25.18 -5.00
CA LEU A 144 -3.73 24.72 -5.48
C LEU A 144 -3.82 23.36 -6.17
N LEU A 145 -4.62 22.44 -5.63
CA LEU A 145 -4.93 21.16 -6.29
C LEU A 145 -5.54 21.40 -7.68
N GLU A 146 -6.56 22.24 -7.78
CA GLU A 146 -7.22 22.58 -9.04
C GLU A 146 -6.27 23.23 -10.04
N SER A 147 -5.43 24.17 -9.59
CA SER A 147 -4.43 24.81 -10.45
C SER A 147 -3.42 23.81 -11.01
N TRP A 148 -3.00 22.83 -10.20
CA TRP A 148 -2.10 21.76 -10.61
C TRP A 148 -2.78 20.83 -11.62
N VAL A 149 -4.03 20.41 -11.36
CA VAL A 149 -4.82 19.59 -12.30
C VAL A 149 -4.99 20.30 -13.64
N LEU A 150 -5.31 21.60 -13.64
CA LEU A 150 -5.44 22.38 -14.87
C LEU A 150 -4.12 22.46 -15.65
N ARG A 151 -2.99 22.65 -14.96
CA ARG A 151 -1.66 22.62 -15.57
C ARG A 151 -1.38 21.27 -16.23
N VAL A 152 -1.61 20.16 -15.53
CA VAL A 152 -1.41 18.79 -16.04
C VAL A 152 -2.37 18.45 -17.19
N ARG A 153 -3.59 18.98 -17.19
CA ARG A 153 -4.52 18.80 -18.31
C ARG A 153 -4.06 19.53 -19.57
N ARG A 154 -3.47 20.73 -19.43
CA ARG A 154 -2.97 21.54 -20.55
C ARG A 154 -1.58 21.13 -21.04
N SER A 155 -0.86 20.28 -20.32
CA SER A 155 0.47 19.86 -20.75
C SER A 155 0.38 19.04 -22.04
N ARG A 156 1.23 19.40 -23.01
CA ARG A 156 1.40 18.64 -24.25
C ARG A 156 2.06 17.30 -23.91
N ARG A 157 1.43 16.19 -24.31
CA ARG A 157 1.97 14.83 -24.16
C ARG A 157 2.45 14.37 -25.53
N SER A 158 3.76 14.46 -25.75
CA SER A 158 4.42 13.99 -26.99
C SER A 158 4.65 12.48 -26.99
N THR A 159 4.77 11.87 -25.81
CA THR A 159 4.97 10.42 -25.64
C THR A 159 3.63 9.72 -25.35
N PHE A 160 3.35 8.61 -26.04
CA PHE A 160 2.12 7.82 -25.81
C PHE A 160 2.15 7.03 -24.49
N MET A 161 3.25 6.30 -24.23
CA MET A 161 3.47 5.54 -23.00
C MET A 161 4.74 6.00 -22.28
N LEU A 162 4.65 6.30 -20.99
CA LEU A 162 5.80 6.67 -20.16
C LEU A 162 6.00 5.63 -19.06
N PHE A 163 7.20 5.07 -18.98
CA PHE A 163 7.59 4.17 -17.90
C PHE A 163 8.60 4.86 -16.99
N ALA A 164 8.10 5.42 -15.89
CA ALA A 164 8.93 6.00 -14.84
C ALA A 164 9.27 4.93 -13.79
N GLY A 165 10.55 4.70 -13.56
CA GLY A 165 11.00 3.73 -12.58
C GLY A 165 12.42 3.22 -12.82
N GLY A 166 13.05 2.77 -11.74
CA GLY A 166 14.31 2.04 -11.79
C GLY A 166 14.13 0.53 -11.83
N GLY A 167 15.16 -0.19 -12.28
CA GLY A 167 15.23 -1.65 -12.22
C GLY A 167 14.63 -2.39 -13.42
N GLY A 168 14.38 -3.69 -13.23
CA GLY A 168 14.02 -4.65 -14.29
C GLY A 168 14.79 -5.96 -14.19
N THR A 169 15.86 -6.02 -13.39
CA THR A 169 16.52 -7.28 -13.04
C THR A 169 15.80 -7.91 -11.86
N SER A 170 15.28 -9.13 -12.04
CA SER A 170 14.89 -9.96 -10.90
C SER A 170 16.14 -10.30 -10.08
N SER A 171 16.02 -10.46 -8.76
CA SER A 171 17.08 -11.03 -7.92
C SER A 171 17.49 -12.44 -8.38
N SER A 172 16.60 -13.16 -9.07
CA SER A 172 16.86 -14.46 -9.69
C SER A 172 17.41 -14.38 -11.13
N GLY A 173 17.61 -13.19 -11.69
CA GLY A 173 17.99 -12.99 -13.09
C GLY A 173 16.90 -13.30 -14.12
N ALA A 174 15.76 -13.86 -13.70
CA ALA A 174 14.62 -14.13 -14.58
C ALA A 174 13.99 -12.83 -15.13
N PRO A 175 13.49 -12.84 -16.39
CA PRO A 175 12.76 -11.71 -16.93
C PRO A 175 11.47 -11.49 -16.13
N ASN A 176 11.24 -10.24 -15.70
CA ASN A 176 9.98 -9.81 -15.10
C ASN A 176 9.25 -8.86 -16.06
N ILE A 177 7.96 -8.61 -15.80
CA ILE A 177 7.13 -7.77 -16.65
C ILE A 177 7.74 -6.37 -16.89
N ARG A 178 8.42 -5.79 -15.88
CA ARG A 178 9.09 -4.49 -16.03
C ARG A 178 10.23 -4.57 -17.04
N ARG A 179 11.00 -5.66 -17.04
CA ARG A 179 12.06 -5.89 -18.03
C ARG A 179 11.49 -6.02 -19.43
N SER A 180 10.46 -6.85 -19.60
CA SER A 180 9.84 -7.09 -20.91
C SER A 180 9.28 -5.81 -21.51
N ILE A 181 8.61 -4.98 -20.70
CA ILE A 181 8.12 -3.66 -21.12
C ILE A 181 9.26 -2.73 -21.54
N ARG A 182 10.38 -2.73 -20.81
CA ARG A 182 11.55 -1.90 -21.16
C ARG A 182 12.19 -2.35 -22.46
N GLU A 183 12.40 -3.66 -22.64
CA GLU A 183 12.95 -4.23 -23.86
C GLU A 183 12.04 -3.95 -25.08
N GLU A 184 10.72 -4.04 -24.90
CA GLU A 184 9.75 -3.66 -25.93
C GLU A 184 9.80 -2.16 -26.26
N CYS A 185 9.86 -1.30 -25.24
CA CYS A 185 10.00 0.14 -25.39
C CYS A 185 11.28 0.53 -26.16
N ASP A 186 12.42 -0.08 -25.80
CA ASP A 186 13.71 0.15 -26.45
C ASP A 186 13.69 -0.33 -27.91
N SER A 187 13.02 -1.46 -28.20
CA SER A 187 12.82 -1.97 -29.57
C SER A 187 12.05 -0.98 -30.44
N TYR A 188 10.97 -0.39 -29.93
CA TYR A 188 10.21 0.64 -30.65
C TYR A 188 11.02 1.91 -30.88
N ARG A 189 11.88 2.31 -29.92
CA ARG A 189 12.74 3.49 -30.05
C ARG A 189 13.79 3.34 -31.16
N ASN A 190 14.21 2.09 -31.43
CA ASN A 190 15.17 1.76 -32.48
C ASN A 190 14.52 1.46 -33.84
N SER A 191 13.19 1.43 -33.91
CA SER A 191 12.44 1.15 -35.14
C SER A 191 12.05 2.44 -35.86
N SER A 192 12.40 2.57 -37.14
CA SER A 192 12.16 3.76 -37.97
C SER A 192 10.71 3.92 -38.47
N ASN A 193 9.80 2.99 -38.14
CA ASN A 193 8.41 2.94 -38.64
C ASN A 193 7.37 3.41 -37.60
N ILE A 194 7.68 4.45 -36.82
CA ILE A 194 6.77 4.97 -35.78
C ILE A 194 5.60 5.78 -36.39
N GLU A 195 5.79 6.39 -37.56
CA GLU A 195 4.81 7.30 -38.17
C GLU A 195 3.45 6.64 -38.48
N GLY A 196 3.44 5.33 -38.79
CA GLY A 196 2.21 4.60 -39.10
C GLY A 196 1.36 4.19 -37.89
N LEU A 197 1.94 4.15 -36.68
CA LEU A 197 1.26 3.62 -35.49
C LEU A 197 0.46 4.68 -34.71
N LEU A 198 0.84 5.96 -34.84
CA LEU A 198 0.39 7.03 -33.93
C LEU A 198 -0.47 8.11 -34.61
N ASN A 199 -0.80 7.97 -35.90
CA ASN A 199 -1.56 8.96 -36.69
C ASN A 199 -1.05 10.41 -36.50
N GLY A 200 0.25 10.59 -36.29
CA GLY A 200 0.88 11.90 -36.04
C GLY A 200 0.52 12.59 -34.71
N ARG A 201 -0.18 11.93 -33.77
CA ARG A 201 -0.59 12.52 -32.49
C ARG A 201 0.52 12.57 -31.44
N PHE A 202 1.46 11.63 -31.52
CA PHE A 202 2.57 11.47 -30.57
C PHE A 202 3.89 11.41 -31.35
N GLU A 203 4.94 12.00 -30.78
CA GLU A 203 6.30 12.04 -31.33
C GLU A 203 7.04 10.72 -31.04
N THR A 204 6.70 10.04 -29.94
CA THR A 204 7.29 8.77 -29.53
C THR A 204 6.22 7.81 -28.99
N VAL A 205 6.35 6.51 -29.27
CA VAL A 205 5.45 5.46 -28.73
C VAL A 205 5.69 5.29 -27.24
N CYS A 206 6.96 5.26 -26.85
CA CYS A 206 7.36 4.91 -25.50
C CYS A 206 8.62 5.65 -25.06
N GLU A 207 8.67 6.03 -23.79
CA GLU A 207 9.83 6.65 -23.15
C GLU A 207 10.06 6.05 -21.75
N ILE A 208 11.32 5.79 -21.42
CA ILE A 208 11.73 5.30 -20.10
C ILE A 208 12.38 6.45 -19.34
N VAL A 209 11.84 6.77 -18.16
CA VAL A 209 12.44 7.71 -17.21
C VAL A 209 13.09 6.90 -16.10
N ASP A 210 14.42 6.86 -16.09
CA ASP A 210 15.17 6.13 -15.08
C ASP A 210 15.23 6.92 -13.76
N CYS A 211 14.41 6.48 -12.82
CA CYS A 211 14.29 7.03 -11.48
C CYS A 211 15.25 6.39 -10.46
N SER A 212 16.19 5.54 -10.87
CA SER A 212 17.02 4.73 -9.95
C SER A 212 17.83 5.57 -8.95
N ASN A 213 18.15 6.82 -9.29
CA ASN A 213 18.88 7.75 -8.43
C ASN A 213 17.97 8.63 -7.55
N GLY A 214 16.67 8.33 -7.48
CA GLY A 214 15.70 9.10 -6.70
C GLY A 214 15.34 10.46 -7.31
N ILE A 215 15.66 10.68 -8.58
CA ILE A 215 15.34 11.91 -9.32
C ILE A 215 14.40 11.56 -10.48
N CYS A 216 13.15 11.96 -10.32
CA CYS A 216 12.12 12.15 -11.32
C CYS A 216 11.07 13.13 -10.74
#